data_AF-A0A975KLM5-F1
#
_entry.id   AF-A0A975KLM5-F1
#
_cell.length_a   1.000
_cell.length_b   1.000
_cell.length_c   1.000
_cell.angle_alpha   90.00
_cell.angle_beta   90.00
_cell.angle_gamma   90.00
#
_symmetry.space_group_name_H-M   'P 1'
#
loop_
_entity.id
_entity.type
_entity.pdbx_description
1 polymer ?
#
loop_
_entity_poly.entity_id
_entity_poly.type
_entity_poly.pdbx_seq_one_letter_code
_entity_poly.pdbx_strand_id
1 'polypeptide(L)'
;MTNNEHIGSEDQVPVIKEESAEAAATMEAAEKKPTSVGLEENIAAALCHFPLIGLIFFFIEKENKVVRFHALQVIMLSVVLIVASIAVGILTGLLSFMKLGMLGLLISGPYYFLIMPASTVLLIFMAIWAYKGKVLNLPVIGKFAEEHSTPKQ
;
A
#
# COMPACT_ATOMS: atom_id res chain seq x y z
N MET A 1 42.98 4.08 -54.77
CA MET A 1 42.40 2.73 -54.73
C MET A 1 42.11 2.42 -53.27
N THR A 2 40.81 2.26 -52.97
CA THR A 2 40.18 1.50 -51.86
C THR A 2 40.62 1.81 -50.42
N ASN A 3 39.78 2.44 -49.59
CA ASN A 3 38.55 1.94 -48.91
C ASN A 3 38.80 1.11 -47.64
N ASN A 4 37.90 1.40 -46.68
CA ASN A 4 37.42 0.64 -45.54
C ASN A 4 38.28 0.57 -44.27
N GLU A 5 37.93 1.34 -43.24
CA GLU A 5 36.82 1.13 -42.27
C GLU A 5 37.19 0.08 -41.24
N HIS A 6 37.28 0.48 -39.96
CA HIS A 6 36.51 -0.12 -38.87
C HIS A 6 36.89 0.55 -37.54
N ILE A 7 36.11 1.53 -37.07
CA ILE A 7 35.92 1.73 -35.63
C ILE A 7 34.44 2.01 -35.42
N GLY A 8 33.78 0.97 -34.89
CA GLY A 8 32.36 0.92 -34.62
C GLY A 8 31.92 1.86 -33.51
N SER A 9 30.68 2.31 -33.70
CA SER A 9 29.75 3.01 -32.84
C SER A 9 29.45 2.30 -31.51
N GLU A 10 30.17 2.56 -30.41
CA GLU A 10 29.78 2.00 -29.10
C GLU A 10 29.76 2.96 -27.89
N ASP A 11 30.08 4.26 -28.03
CA ASP A 11 30.29 5.12 -26.84
C ASP A 11 29.27 6.27 -26.60
N GLN A 12 28.07 6.26 -27.20
CA GLN A 12 27.09 7.37 -27.03
C GLN A 12 25.72 7.02 -26.40
N VAL A 13 25.54 5.88 -25.71
CA VAL A 13 24.18 5.42 -25.32
C VAL A 13 23.84 5.32 -23.81
N PRO A 14 24.71 5.55 -22.80
CA PRO A 14 24.22 5.52 -21.40
C PRO A 14 23.65 6.85 -20.88
N VAL A 15 24.22 8.01 -21.25
CA VAL A 15 23.93 9.30 -20.57
C VAL A 15 22.51 9.83 -20.85
N ILE A 16 22.02 9.71 -22.09
CA ILE A 16 20.71 10.28 -22.49
C ILE A 16 19.54 9.50 -21.85
N LYS A 17 19.70 8.20 -21.59
CA LYS A 17 18.65 7.39 -20.97
C LYS A 17 18.50 7.70 -19.49
N GLU A 18 19.60 7.92 -18.78
CA GLU A 18 19.60 8.30 -17.37
C GLU A 18 19.07 9.72 -17.17
N GLU A 19 19.49 10.68 -18.00
CA GLU A 19 18.99 12.06 -17.93
C GLU A 19 17.49 12.16 -18.29
N SER A 20 17.00 11.36 -19.25
CA SER A 20 15.56 11.32 -19.56
C SER A 20 14.73 10.56 -18.51
N ALA A 21 15.32 9.57 -17.83
CA ALA A 21 14.68 8.84 -16.73
C ALA A 21 14.68 9.67 -15.44
N GLU A 22 15.73 10.45 -15.20
CA GLU A 22 15.83 11.40 -14.11
C GLU A 22 14.96 12.63 -14.36
N ALA A 23 14.87 13.12 -15.61
CA ALA A 23 13.92 14.15 -16.04
C ALA A 23 12.47 13.65 -15.95
N ALA A 24 12.18 12.40 -16.33
CA ALA A 24 10.86 11.80 -16.16
C ALA A 24 10.53 11.57 -14.67
N ALA A 25 11.51 11.16 -13.85
CA ALA A 25 11.34 10.98 -12.41
C ALA A 25 11.19 12.33 -11.68
N THR A 26 11.86 13.39 -12.13
CA THR A 26 11.69 14.75 -11.61
C THR A 26 10.40 15.40 -12.10
N MET A 27 9.92 15.08 -13.30
CA MET A 27 8.59 15.49 -13.79
C MET A 27 7.45 14.74 -13.09
N GLU A 28 7.62 13.44 -12.79
CA GLU A 28 6.68 12.64 -11.98
C GLU A 28 6.67 13.09 -10.51
N ALA A 29 7.82 13.49 -9.95
CA ALA A 29 7.90 14.15 -8.65
C ALA A 29 7.28 15.56 -8.66
N ALA A 30 7.28 16.26 -9.80
CA ALA A 30 6.74 17.61 -9.96
C ALA A 30 5.20 17.67 -10.12
N GLU A 31 4.53 16.54 -10.39
CA GLU A 31 3.06 16.46 -10.42
C GLU A 31 2.44 15.83 -9.15
N LYS A 32 3.19 15.75 -8.04
CA LYS A 32 2.58 15.40 -6.75
C LYS A 32 1.77 16.58 -6.22
N LYS A 33 0.44 16.44 -6.21
CA LYS A 33 -0.44 17.45 -5.61
C LYS A 33 -0.11 17.62 -4.13
N PRO A 34 -0.05 18.85 -3.62
CA PRO A 34 0.13 19.10 -2.19
C PRO A 34 -1.01 18.41 -1.42
N THR A 35 -0.65 17.80 -0.28
CA THR A 35 -1.62 17.17 0.63
C THR A 35 -2.32 18.24 1.48
N SER A 36 -3.52 17.93 1.97
CA SER A 36 -4.32 18.84 2.80
C SER A 36 -3.63 19.18 4.15
N VAL A 37 -2.62 18.40 4.53
CA VAL A 37 -1.82 18.57 5.76
C VAL A 37 -0.42 19.16 5.49
N GLY A 38 -0.11 19.52 4.24
CA GLY A 38 1.19 20.12 3.87
C GLY A 38 2.38 19.15 3.87
N LEU A 39 2.13 17.84 3.96
CA LEU A 39 3.14 16.80 3.82
C LEU A 39 3.38 16.45 2.35
N GLU A 40 4.54 15.88 2.03
CA GLU A 40 4.76 15.23 0.73
C GLU A 40 3.84 14.01 0.60
N GLU A 41 3.30 13.79 -0.60
CA GLU A 41 2.30 12.75 -0.90
C GLU A 41 2.75 11.34 -0.47
N ASN A 42 3.97 10.94 -0.80
CA ASN A 42 4.56 9.65 -0.43
C ASN A 42 4.72 9.48 1.09
N ILE A 43 5.07 10.54 1.81
CA ILE A 43 5.18 10.51 3.27
C ILE A 43 3.78 10.35 3.86
N ALA A 44 2.81 11.14 3.41
CA ALA A 44 1.42 11.04 3.85
C ALA A 44 0.82 9.65 3.55
N ALA A 45 1.07 9.12 2.35
CA ALA A 45 0.64 7.79 1.93
C ALA A 45 1.29 6.69 2.78
N ALA A 46 2.57 6.79 3.10
CA ALA A 46 3.25 5.84 3.99
C ALA A 46 2.64 5.86 5.40
N LEU A 47 2.40 7.05 5.96
CA LEU A 47 1.81 7.22 7.29
C LEU A 47 0.38 6.64 7.41
N CYS A 48 -0.37 6.60 6.30
CA CYS A 48 -1.71 6.01 6.30
C CYS A 48 -1.73 4.51 6.67
N HIS A 49 -0.59 3.81 6.59
CA HIS A 49 -0.50 2.37 6.88
C HIS A 49 -0.60 2.02 8.36
N PHE A 50 -0.56 3.01 9.25
CA PHE A 50 -0.94 2.85 10.63
C PHE A 50 -2.47 3.02 10.74
N PRO A 51 -3.25 2.03 11.22
CA PRO A 51 -4.71 2.05 11.12
C PRO A 51 -5.39 3.33 11.65
N LEU A 52 -4.95 3.81 12.81
CA LEU A 52 -5.48 5.04 13.42
C LEU A 52 -5.10 6.28 12.62
N ILE A 53 -3.88 6.33 12.08
CA ILE A 53 -3.40 7.45 11.29
C ILE A 53 -4.09 7.45 9.92
N GLY A 54 -4.20 6.30 9.26
CA GLY A 54 -4.94 6.14 8.00
C GLY A 54 -6.40 6.58 8.13
N LEU A 55 -7.06 6.27 9.26
CA LEU A 55 -8.41 6.76 9.52
C LEU A 55 -8.48 8.29 9.59
N ILE A 56 -7.52 8.93 10.27
CA ILE A 56 -7.44 10.39 10.37
C ILE A 56 -7.21 11.00 8.97
N PHE A 57 -6.23 10.49 8.23
CA PHE A 57 -5.91 10.97 6.89
C PHE A 57 -7.08 10.79 5.91
N PHE A 58 -7.88 9.73 6.03
CA PHE A 58 -9.07 9.57 5.20
C PHE A 58 -10.10 10.70 5.37
N PHE A 59 -10.28 11.22 6.59
CA PHE A 59 -11.22 12.31 6.85
C PHE A 59 -10.64 13.69 6.55
N ILE A 60 -9.33 13.87 6.77
CA ILE A 60 -8.67 15.18 6.62
C ILE A 60 -8.24 15.41 5.17
N GLU A 61 -7.76 14.38 4.47
CA GLU A 61 -7.27 14.51 3.10
C GLU A 61 -8.43 14.55 2.11
N LYS A 62 -8.62 15.69 1.45
CA LYS A 62 -9.70 15.90 0.47
C LYS A 62 -9.20 15.96 -0.96
N GLU A 63 -7.99 16.46 -1.18
CA GLU A 63 -7.46 16.83 -2.48
C GLU A 63 -6.58 15.72 -3.09
N ASN A 64 -5.75 15.07 -2.26
CA ASN A 64 -4.79 14.10 -2.74
C ASN A 64 -5.39 12.70 -2.88
N LYS A 65 -5.63 12.26 -4.12
CA LYS A 65 -6.23 10.95 -4.44
C LYS A 65 -5.36 9.77 -4.01
N VAL A 66 -4.03 9.90 -4.09
CA VAL A 66 -3.08 8.81 -3.74
C VAL A 66 -3.14 8.55 -2.24
N VAL A 67 -3.06 9.61 -1.42
CA VAL A 67 -3.17 9.50 0.03
C VAL A 67 -4.54 8.94 0.43
N ARG A 68 -5.62 9.38 -0.21
CA ARG A 68 -6.97 8.83 0.02
C ARG A 68 -7.10 7.36 -0.35
N PHE A 69 -6.47 6.93 -1.45
CA PHE A 69 -6.44 5.53 -1.86
C PHE A 69 -5.74 4.66 -0.80
N HIS A 70 -4.56 5.06 -0.34
CA HIS A 70 -3.83 4.33 0.72
C HIS A 70 -4.60 4.32 2.05
N ALA A 71 -5.21 5.45 2.42
CA ALA A 71 -6.06 5.53 3.60
C ALA A 71 -7.26 4.58 3.53
N LEU A 72 -7.99 4.56 2.40
CA LEU A 72 -9.10 3.64 2.16
C LEU A 72 -8.66 2.17 2.22
N GLN A 73 -7.53 1.84 1.59
CA GLN A 73 -7.00 0.48 1.58
C GLN A 73 -6.72 -0.04 3.00
N VAL A 74 -6.15 0.80 3.86
CA VAL A 74 -5.84 0.45 5.26
C VAL A 74 -7.11 0.35 6.10
N ILE A 75 -8.08 1.25 5.90
CA ILE A 75 -9.39 1.17 6.57
C ILE A 75 -10.08 -0.15 6.22
N MET A 76 -10.15 -0.49 4.93
CA MET A 76 -10.79 -1.73 4.47
C MET A 76 -10.09 -2.97 5.01
N LEU A 77 -8.76 -3.01 4.96
CA LEU A 77 -7.99 -4.10 5.55
C LEU A 77 -8.25 -4.23 7.06
N SER A 78 -8.30 -3.10 7.77
CA SER A 78 -8.59 -3.07 9.21
C SER A 78 -9.99 -3.60 9.53
N VAL A 79 -11.01 -3.19 8.76
CA VAL A 79 -12.39 -3.67 8.91
C VAL A 79 -12.46 -5.19 8.69
N VAL A 80 -11.80 -5.71 7.65
CA VAL A 80 -11.76 -7.16 7.38
C VAL A 80 -11.10 -7.92 8.54
N LEU A 81 -9.97 -7.44 9.05
CA LEU A 81 -9.30 -8.06 10.19
C LEU A 81 -10.12 -7.99 11.48
N ILE A 82 -10.85 -6.91 11.72
CA ILE A 82 -11.75 -6.79 12.88
C ILE A 82 -12.89 -7.79 12.78
N VAL A 83 -13.56 -7.88 11.63
CA VAL A 83 -14.66 -8.85 11.42
C VAL A 83 -14.16 -10.29 11.57
N ALA A 84 -13.00 -10.62 10.99
CA ALA A 84 -12.39 -11.93 11.15
C ALA A 84 -12.04 -12.23 12.62
N SER A 85 -11.50 -11.25 13.36
CA SER A 85 -11.16 -11.41 14.78
C SER A 85 -12.39 -11.68 15.63
N ILE A 86 -13.50 -10.98 15.36
CA ILE A 86 -14.78 -11.19 16.05
C ILE A 86 -15.30 -12.60 15.74
N ALA A 87 -15.29 -13.02 14.47
CA ALA A 87 -15.77 -14.33 14.06
C ALA A 87 -14.97 -15.47 14.71
N VAL A 88 -13.63 -15.37 14.71
CA VAL A 88 -12.75 -16.32 15.39
C VAL A 88 -13.01 -16.33 16.89
N GLY A 89 -13.14 -15.16 17.53
CA GLY A 89 -13.45 -15.05 18.95
C GLY A 89 -14.76 -15.71 19.34
N ILE A 90 -15.83 -15.48 18.58
CA ILE A 90 -17.14 -16.12 18.79
C ILE A 90 -17.03 -17.64 18.65
N LEU A 91 -16.41 -18.12 17.56
CA LEU A 91 -16.27 -19.56 17.30
C LEU A 91 -15.45 -20.25 18.40
N THR A 92 -14.32 -19.67 18.80
CA THR A 92 -13.49 -20.21 19.87
C THR A 92 -14.22 -20.18 21.23
N GLY A 93 -14.99 -19.14 21.51
CA GLY A 93 -15.83 -19.05 22.71
C GLY A 93 -16.88 -20.16 22.76
N LEU A 94 -17.60 -20.40 21.64
CA LEU A 94 -18.60 -21.46 21.53
C LEU A 94 -17.97 -22.85 21.70
N LEU A 95 -16.85 -23.12 21.02
CA LEU A 95 -16.13 -24.39 21.15
C LEU A 95 -15.63 -24.63 22.58
N SER A 96 -15.16 -23.58 23.25
CA SER A 96 -14.73 -23.66 24.65
C SER A 96 -15.91 -23.99 25.57
N PHE A 97 -17.07 -23.35 25.36
CA PHE A 97 -18.30 -23.63 26.11
C PHE A 97 -18.76 -25.09 25.95
N MET A 98 -18.61 -25.66 24.75
CA MET A 98 -18.92 -27.07 24.46
C MET A 98 -17.87 -28.07 24.99
N LYS A 99 -16.86 -27.62 25.74
CA LYS A 99 -15.70 -28.43 26.19
C LYS A 99 -14.82 -28.95 25.04
N LEU A 100 -14.93 -28.34 23.86
CA LEU A 100 -14.09 -28.59 22.67
C LEU A 100 -12.98 -27.54 22.54
N GLY A 101 -12.47 -27.02 23.66
CA GLY A 101 -11.48 -25.93 23.67
C GLY A 101 -10.20 -26.21 22.87
N MET A 102 -9.76 -27.48 22.80
CA MET A 102 -8.61 -27.87 21.98
C MET A 102 -8.82 -27.61 20.49
N LEU A 103 -10.04 -27.86 19.98
CA LEU A 103 -10.40 -27.54 18.59
C LEU A 103 -10.48 -26.02 18.39
N GLY A 104 -10.97 -25.29 19.40
CA GLY A 104 -10.96 -23.83 19.41
C GLY A 104 -9.56 -23.25 19.28
N LEU A 105 -8.57 -23.83 19.99
CA LEU A 105 -7.16 -23.44 19.91
C LEU A 105 -6.53 -23.76 18.55
N LEU A 106 -6.91 -24.89 17.94
CA LEU A 106 -6.40 -25.26 16.62
C LEU A 106 -6.84 -24.27 15.53
N ILE A 107 -7.98 -23.61 15.71
CA ILE A 107 -8.50 -22.60 14.79
C ILE A 107 -7.96 -21.20 15.13
N SER A 108 -8.01 -20.81 16.41
CA SER A 108 -7.56 -19.47 16.83
C SER A 108 -6.05 -19.31 16.82
N GLY A 109 -5.30 -20.37 17.09
CA GLY A 109 -3.84 -20.37 17.11
C GLY A 109 -3.24 -19.86 15.79
N PRO A 110 -3.48 -20.53 14.65
CA PRO A 110 -3.00 -20.06 13.35
C PRO A 110 -3.45 -18.64 13.01
N TYR A 111 -4.67 -18.25 13.39
CA TYR A 111 -5.17 -16.90 13.17
C TYR A 111 -4.32 -15.85 13.90
N TYR A 112 -4.12 -16.01 15.22
CA TYR A 112 -3.38 -15.02 16.01
C TYR A 112 -1.87 -15.10 15.81
N PHE A 113 -1.31 -16.28 15.53
CA PHE A 113 0.15 -16.46 15.39
C PHE A 113 0.67 -16.33 13.95
N LEU A 114 -0.18 -16.50 12.94
CA LEU A 114 0.25 -16.39 11.54
C LEU A 114 -0.44 -15.20 10.85
N ILE A 115 -1.78 -15.16 10.86
CA ILE A 115 -2.53 -14.17 10.08
C ILE A 115 -2.32 -12.75 10.61
N MET A 116 -2.43 -12.54 11.93
CA MET A 116 -2.22 -11.21 12.52
C MET A 116 -0.80 -10.67 12.29
N PRO A 117 0.30 -11.40 12.59
CA PRO A 117 1.65 -10.97 12.25
C PRO A 117 1.86 -10.76 10.75
N ALA A 118 1.38 -11.67 9.89
CA ALA A 118 1.51 -11.52 8.45
C ALA A 118 0.80 -10.26 7.93
N SER A 119 -0.38 -9.94 8.45
CA SER A 119 -1.09 -8.71 8.11
C SER A 119 -0.33 -7.45 8.55
N THR A 120 0.34 -7.50 9.69
CA THR A 120 1.19 -6.40 10.19
C THR A 120 2.41 -6.21 9.30
N VAL A 121 3.09 -7.30 8.92
CA VAL A 121 4.21 -7.26 7.96
C VAL A 121 3.76 -6.71 6.61
N LEU A 122 2.57 -7.11 6.14
CA LEU A 122 1.98 -6.57 4.91
C LEU A 122 1.78 -5.06 5.01
N LEU A 123 1.19 -4.55 6.10
CA LEU A 123 1.00 -3.11 6.31
C LEU A 123 2.34 -2.34 6.26
N ILE A 124 3.38 -2.87 6.91
CA ILE A 124 4.72 -2.27 6.90
C ILE A 124 5.31 -2.29 5.48
N PHE A 125 5.22 -3.43 4.79
CA PHE A 125 5.70 -3.55 3.41
C PHE A 125 5.02 -2.54 2.49
N MET A 126 3.71 -2.39 2.61
CA MET A 126 2.92 -1.41 1.86
C MET A 126 3.32 0.03 2.20
N ALA A 127 3.61 0.34 3.47
CA ALA A 127 4.11 1.65 3.89
C ALA A 127 5.44 2.00 3.21
N ILE A 128 6.38 1.04 3.16
CA ILE A 128 7.67 1.21 2.49
C ILE A 128 7.47 1.42 0.99
N TRP A 129 6.52 0.71 0.38
CA TRP A 129 6.21 0.85 -1.04
C TRP A 129 5.58 2.20 -1.37
N ALA A 130 4.65 2.67 -0.54
CA ALA A 130 4.03 3.98 -0.64
C ALA A 130 5.03 5.13 -0.45
N TYR A 131 6.00 4.96 0.47
CA TYR A 131 7.10 5.91 0.66
C TYR A 131 7.96 6.07 -0.61
N LYS A 132 8.13 4.99 -1.38
CA LYS A 132 8.81 5.01 -2.68
C LYS A 132 7.96 5.59 -3.82
N GLY A 133 6.78 6.15 -3.52
CA GLY A 133 5.87 6.71 -4.52
C GLY A 133 5.14 5.66 -5.35
N LYS A 134 5.19 4.38 -4.97
CA LYS A 134 4.56 3.30 -5.72
C LYS A 134 3.25 2.89 -5.06
N VAL A 135 2.20 2.72 -5.87
CA VAL A 135 0.89 2.23 -5.41
C VAL A 135 0.84 0.71 -5.57
N LEU A 136 0.62 -0.01 -4.46
CA LEU A 136 0.39 -1.46 -4.49
C LEU A 136 -1.12 -1.74 -4.49
N ASN A 137 -1.67 -1.96 -5.67
CA ASN A 137 -3.08 -2.30 -5.84
C ASN A 137 -3.32 -3.77 -5.44
N LEU A 138 -3.95 -4.00 -4.28
CA LEU A 138 -4.47 -5.33 -3.94
C LEU A 138 -5.68 -5.63 -4.84
N PRO A 139 -5.77 -6.78 -5.52
CA PRO A 139 -6.73 -7.01 -6.61
C PRO A 139 -8.22 -6.89 -6.20
N VAL A 140 -8.56 -7.12 -4.93
CA VAL A 140 -9.94 -6.98 -4.41
C VAL A 140 -10.15 -5.61 -3.73
N ILE A 141 -9.21 -5.18 -2.90
CA ILE A 141 -9.34 -3.94 -2.09
C ILE A 141 -9.01 -2.69 -2.93
N GLY A 142 -8.03 -2.80 -3.84
CA GLY A 142 -7.58 -1.72 -4.71
C GLY A 142 -8.65 -1.27 -5.70
N LYS A 143 -9.44 -2.19 -6.28
CA LYS A 143 -10.55 -1.80 -7.17
C LYS A 143 -11.61 -0.97 -6.44
N PHE A 144 -11.93 -1.34 -5.19
CA PHE A 144 -12.90 -0.60 -4.39
C PHE A 144 -12.36 0.76 -3.95
N ALA A 145 -11.08 0.83 -3.58
CA ALA A 145 -10.42 2.08 -3.19
C ALA A 145 -10.27 3.03 -4.39
N GLU A 146 -9.98 2.51 -5.58
CA GLU A 146 -9.89 3.31 -6.82
C GLU A 146 -11.25 3.98 -7.12
N GLU A 147 -12.35 3.22 -7.05
CA GLU A 147 -13.71 3.73 -7.27
C GLU A 147 -14.11 4.84 -6.28
N HIS A 148 -13.66 4.76 -5.02
CA HIS A 148 -14.03 5.71 -3.95
C HIS A 148 -12.95 6.77 -3.62
N SER A 149 -11.80 6.73 -4.29
CA SER A 149 -10.70 7.70 -4.11
C SER A 149 -10.94 9.02 -4.82
N THR A 150 -11.90 9.08 -5.76
CA THR A 150 -12.26 10.32 -6.43
C THR A 150 -13.13 11.20 -5.51
N PRO A 151 -12.79 12.49 -5.32
CA PRO A 151 -13.66 13.41 -4.60
C PRO A 151 -14.99 13.52 -5.35
N LYS A 152 -16.12 13.35 -4.66
CA LYS A 152 -17.40 13.86 -5.17
C LYS A 152 -17.25 15.39 -5.25
N GLN A 153 -17.39 15.93 -6.46
CA GLN A 153 -17.46 17.37 -6.71
C GLN A 153 -18.63 17.99 -5.97
#